data_AF-A0A953P529-F1
#
_entry.id   AF-A0A953P529-F1
#
_cell.length_a   1.000
_cell.length_b   1.000
_cell.length_c   1.000
_cell.angle_alpha   90.00
_cell.angle_beta   90.00
_cell.angle_gamma   90.00
#
_symmetry.space_group_name_H-M   'P 1'
#
loop_
_entity.id
_entity.type
_entity.pdbx_description
1 polymer ?
#
loop_
_entity_poly.entity_id
_entity_poly.type
_entity_poly.pdbx_seq_one_letter_code
_entity_poly.pdbx_strand_id
1 'polypeptide(L)'
;MVPASPSQTLSIRFSGLQPYRRVVIDEMADLVEAGGYGVARSITRLTQRGREAGIHVIGCTQKPTVEAIGSLVKSNFPVRLVGSVASPEDAKVASGLKETGAERLLGRGDFLLVVKGQVTRFQAAYVAQQEIEAVISKLRLEGCKARRWPAEELAANGTNGRAAAEASVIGGNGLHPRRSLMGTVARQLRLIK
;
A
#
# COMPACT_ATOMS: atom_id res chain seq x y z
N MET A 1 3.77 -45.75 12.86
CA MET A 1 2.83 -44.91 12.09
C MET A 1 2.19 -43.95 13.09
N VAL A 2 2.67 -42.70 13.15
CA VAL A 2 2.17 -41.70 14.13
C VAL A 2 0.90 -41.07 13.55
N PRO A 3 -0.24 -41.07 14.25
CA PRO A 3 -1.45 -40.44 13.75
C PRO A 3 -1.25 -38.92 13.67
N ALA A 4 -1.63 -38.33 12.55
CA ALA A 4 -1.59 -36.89 12.33
C ALA A 4 -2.50 -36.18 13.36
N SER A 5 -1.92 -35.28 14.14
CA SER A 5 -2.65 -34.38 15.03
C SER A 5 -3.60 -33.50 14.21
N PRO A 6 -4.87 -33.32 14.62
CA PRO A 6 -5.80 -32.45 13.90
C PRO A 6 -5.27 -31.02 13.90
N SER A 7 -5.23 -30.41 12.71
CA SER A 7 -4.84 -29.03 12.47
C SER A 7 -5.60 -28.09 13.41
N GLN A 8 -4.90 -27.55 14.40
CA GLN A 8 -5.43 -26.53 15.30
C GLN A 8 -5.82 -25.31 14.47
N THR A 9 -7.12 -25.14 14.24
CA THR A 9 -7.65 -23.92 13.64
C THR A 9 -7.58 -22.82 14.69
N LEU A 10 -6.59 -21.94 14.54
CA LEU A 10 -6.41 -20.78 15.40
C LEU A 10 -7.58 -19.81 15.16
N SER A 11 -8.67 -19.95 15.91
CA SER A 11 -9.79 -19.02 15.85
C SER A 11 -9.44 -17.77 16.66
N ILE A 12 -8.88 -16.75 15.99
CA ILE A 12 -8.68 -15.44 16.61
C ILE A 12 -10.05 -14.78 16.73
N ARG A 13 -10.63 -14.79 17.94
CA ARG A 13 -11.83 -13.99 18.26
C ARG A 13 -11.39 -12.57 18.61
N PHE A 14 -11.68 -11.60 17.75
CA PHE A 14 -11.45 -10.19 18.04
C PHE A 14 -12.64 -9.63 18.84
N SER A 15 -12.56 -9.64 20.17
CA SER A 15 -13.53 -8.96 21.04
C SER A 15 -13.07 -7.53 21.36
N GLY A 16 -13.84 -6.52 20.95
CA GLY A 16 -13.77 -5.16 21.52
C GLY A 16 -12.76 -4.16 20.93
N LEU A 17 -12.13 -4.43 19.80
CA LEU A 17 -11.22 -3.48 19.17
C LEU A 17 -12.00 -2.48 18.30
N GLN A 18 -11.81 -1.18 18.52
CA GLN A 18 -12.17 -0.19 17.50
C GLN A 18 -11.54 -0.63 16.16
N PRO A 19 -12.29 -0.68 15.05
CA PRO A 19 -11.76 -1.17 13.79
C PRO A 19 -10.64 -0.25 13.31
N TYR A 20 -9.41 -0.75 13.34
CA TYR A 20 -8.27 -0.07 12.73
C TYR A 20 -8.53 0.08 11.23
N ARG A 21 -8.59 1.32 10.75
CA ARG A 21 -8.78 1.60 9.33
C ARG A 21 -7.41 1.67 8.65
N ARG A 22 -7.18 0.77 7.70
CA ARG A 22 -5.96 0.74 6.88
C ARG A 22 -6.25 1.38 5.54
N VAL A 23 -5.54 2.44 5.22
CA VAL A 23 -5.57 3.09 3.90
C VAL A 23 -4.34 2.61 3.14
N VAL A 24 -4.54 1.92 2.02
CA VAL A 24 -3.47 1.40 1.17
C VAL A 24 -3.51 2.14 -0.16
N ILE A 25 -2.40 2.77 -0.53
CA ILE A 25 -2.21 3.51 -1.78
C ILE A 25 -1.11 2.79 -2.55
N ASP A 26 -1.46 2.16 -3.68
CA ASP A 26 -0.53 1.33 -4.45
C ASP A 26 0.53 2.16 -5.18
N GLU A 27 0.13 3.30 -5.73
CA GLU A 27 1.02 4.26 -6.38
C GLU A 27 0.70 5.68 -5.89
N MET A 28 1.45 6.10 -4.87
CA MET A 28 1.28 7.39 -4.21
C MET A 28 1.84 8.54 -5.06
N ALA A 29 2.84 8.29 -5.91
CA ALA A 29 3.41 9.32 -6.78
C ALA A 29 2.33 9.85 -7.72
N ASP A 30 1.73 8.93 -8.48
CA ASP A 30 0.70 9.25 -9.47
C ASP A 30 -0.52 9.90 -8.80
N LEU A 31 -0.90 9.45 -7.60
CA LEU A 31 -2.00 10.03 -6.84
C LEU A 31 -1.74 11.48 -6.44
N VAL A 32 -0.51 11.79 -5.99
CA VAL A 32 -0.13 13.15 -5.61
C VAL A 32 0.06 14.04 -6.85
N GLU A 33 0.61 13.49 -7.93
CA GLU A 33 0.81 14.21 -9.20
C GLU A 33 -0.53 14.61 -9.82
N ALA A 34 -1.49 13.69 -9.93
CA ALA A 34 -2.81 13.97 -10.46
C ALA A 34 -3.64 14.89 -9.54
N GLY A 35 -3.52 14.70 -8.22
CA GLY A 35 -4.30 15.44 -7.22
C GLY A 35 -3.70 16.77 -6.75
N GLY A 36 -2.43 17.01 -7.08
CA GLY A 36 -1.64 18.16 -6.66
C GLY A 36 -1.61 18.39 -5.14
N TYR A 37 -1.50 19.66 -4.76
CA TYR A 37 -1.34 20.10 -3.36
C TYR A 37 -2.47 19.62 -2.43
N GLY A 38 -3.70 19.57 -2.91
CA GLY A 38 -4.87 19.19 -2.09
C GLY A 38 -4.78 17.76 -1.57
N VAL A 39 -4.34 16.84 -2.43
CA VAL A 39 -4.15 15.42 -2.07
C VAL A 39 -2.93 15.24 -1.17
N ALA A 40 -1.79 15.87 -1.49
CA ALA A 40 -0.59 15.82 -0.64
C ALA A 40 -0.88 16.32 0.79
N ARG A 41 -1.62 17.42 0.92
CA ARG A 41 -2.04 17.97 2.22
C ARG A 41 -2.96 17.01 2.97
N SER A 42 -3.84 16.31 2.28
CA SER A 42 -4.74 15.32 2.88
C SER A 42 -3.98 14.11 3.41
N ILE A 43 -3.03 13.57 2.64
CA ILE A 43 -2.13 12.50 3.09
C ILE A 43 -1.31 12.94 4.31
N THR A 44 -0.77 14.16 4.29
CA THR A 44 -0.06 14.75 5.43
C THR A 44 -0.94 14.78 6.69
N ARG A 45 -2.19 15.24 6.59
CA ARG A 45 -3.10 15.28 7.73
C ARG A 45 -3.44 13.89 8.26
N LEU A 46 -3.66 12.93 7.35
CA LEU A 46 -3.95 11.53 7.73
C LEU A 46 -2.76 10.90 8.45
N THR A 47 -1.55 11.10 7.95
CA THR A 47 -0.33 10.50 8.53
C THR A 47 0.04 11.13 9.87
N GLN A 48 -0.20 12.43 10.06
CA GLN A 48 0.08 13.13 11.32
C GLN A 48 -0.98 12.89 12.40
N ARG A 49 -2.27 12.96 12.04
CA ARG A 49 -3.39 12.92 13.03
C ARG A 49 -4.14 11.58 13.04
N GLY A 50 -3.96 10.75 12.02
CA GLY A 50 -4.70 9.50 11.85
C GLY A 50 -4.44 8.49 12.96
N ARG A 51 -3.26 8.51 13.58
CA ARG A 51 -2.90 7.60 14.68
C ARG A 51 -3.90 7.65 15.84
N GLU A 52 -4.33 8.85 16.23
CA GLU A 52 -5.31 9.06 17.30
C GLU A 52 -6.70 8.52 16.93
N ALA A 53 -7.00 8.49 15.63
CA ALA A 53 -8.25 7.97 15.08
C ALA A 53 -8.17 6.49 14.64
N GLY A 54 -7.05 5.80 14.93
CA GLY A 54 -6.83 4.41 14.52
C GLY A 54 -6.68 4.22 13.00
N ILE A 55 -6.26 5.27 12.28
CA ILE A 55 -6.02 5.25 10.83
C ILE A 55 -4.54 5.05 10.56
N HIS A 56 -4.23 4.01 9.79
CA HIS A 56 -2.86 3.69 9.35
C HIS A 56 -2.77 3.79 7.84
N VAL A 57 -1.80 4.56 7.35
CA VAL A 57 -1.59 4.78 5.91
C VAL A 57 -0.39 3.97 5.45
N ILE A 58 -0.58 3.18 4.40
CA ILE A 58 0.46 2.46 3.68
C ILE A 58 0.52 3.07 2.28
N GLY A 59 1.60 3.82 2.02
CA GLY A 59 1.89 4.36 0.70
C GLY A 59 2.94 3.51 0.01
N CYS A 60 2.68 3.14 -1.23
CA CYS A 60 3.62 2.44 -2.11
C CYS A 60 3.84 3.26 -3.37
N THR A 61 5.00 3.04 -3.99
CA THR A 61 5.38 3.70 -5.23
C THR A 61 6.52 2.94 -5.90
N GLN A 62 6.53 2.95 -7.23
CA GLN A 62 7.67 2.52 -8.04
C GLN A 62 8.58 3.69 -8.46
N LYS A 63 8.13 4.94 -8.25
CA LYS A 63 8.83 6.16 -8.66
C LYS A 63 9.32 6.92 -7.43
N PRO A 64 10.49 6.56 -6.86
CA PRO A 64 11.05 7.27 -5.73
C PRO A 64 11.70 8.59 -6.17
N THR A 65 10.92 9.52 -6.75
CA THR A 65 11.44 10.83 -7.20
C THR A 65 11.25 11.91 -6.13
N VAL A 66 12.25 12.81 -6.03
CA VAL A 66 12.27 13.93 -5.06
C VAL A 66 11.08 14.86 -5.25
N GLU A 67 10.69 15.09 -6.51
CA GLU A 67 9.75 16.13 -6.92
C GLU A 67 8.29 15.82 -6.56
N ALA A 68 7.85 14.56 -6.70
CA ALA A 68 6.47 14.18 -6.41
C ALA A 68 6.23 13.85 -4.92
N ILE A 69 7.23 13.29 -4.24
CA ILE A 69 7.02 12.58 -2.98
C ILE A 69 8.03 12.95 -1.87
N GLY A 70 9.21 13.46 -2.21
CA GLY A 70 10.38 13.48 -1.32
C GLY A 70 10.15 14.16 0.03
N SER A 71 9.48 15.31 0.06
CA SER A 71 9.17 16.03 1.30
C SER A 71 8.08 15.33 2.14
N LEU A 72 7.06 14.79 1.48
CA LEU A 72 5.93 14.09 2.09
C LEU A 72 6.38 12.76 2.74
N VAL A 73 7.18 11.95 2.03
CA VAL A 73 7.70 10.67 2.53
C VAL A 73 8.67 10.86 3.69
N LYS A 74 9.57 11.83 3.59
CA LYS A 74 10.55 12.08 4.66
C LYS A 74 9.88 12.53 5.96
N SER A 75 8.88 13.40 5.87
CA SER A 75 8.24 14.01 7.05
C SER A 75 7.17 13.12 7.70
N ASN A 76 6.49 12.27 6.93
CA ASN A 76 5.28 11.61 7.42
C ASN A 76 5.33 10.07 7.46
N PHE A 77 6.33 9.44 6.85
CA PHE A 77 6.46 7.98 6.80
C PHE A 77 7.76 7.54 7.50
N PRO A 78 7.75 7.37 8.84
CA PRO A 78 8.95 7.06 9.63
C PRO A 78 9.38 5.59 9.55
N VAL A 79 8.51 4.72 9.06
CA VAL A 79 8.77 3.30 8.76
C VAL A 79 8.75 3.14 7.26
N ARG A 80 9.86 2.68 6.68
CA ARG A 80 10.01 2.53 5.23
C ARG A 80 10.51 1.13 4.89
N LEU A 81 9.88 0.52 3.90
CA LEU A 81 10.33 -0.72 3.28
C LEU A 81 10.87 -0.35 1.90
N VAL A 82 12.15 -0.60 1.65
CA VAL A 82 12.86 -0.18 0.44
C VAL A 82 13.37 -1.42 -0.28
N GLY A 83 12.86 -1.67 -1.48
CA GLY A 83 13.32 -2.75 -2.34
C GLY A 83 14.53 -2.33 -3.17
N SER A 84 14.93 -3.18 -4.12
CA SER A 84 15.99 -2.85 -5.07
C SER A 84 15.60 -1.63 -5.91
N VAL A 85 16.54 -0.70 -6.08
CA VAL A 85 16.35 0.56 -6.82
C VAL A 85 17.50 0.74 -7.80
N ALA A 86 17.31 1.60 -8.80
CA ALA A 86 18.26 1.76 -9.91
C ALA A 86 19.54 2.50 -9.52
N SER A 87 19.47 3.43 -8.55
CA SER A 87 20.61 4.29 -8.22
C SER A 87 20.74 4.60 -6.73
N PRO A 88 21.94 5.01 -6.27
CA PRO A 88 22.13 5.52 -4.91
C PRO A 88 21.27 6.76 -4.58
N GLU A 89 20.93 7.59 -5.56
CA GLU A 89 20.06 8.74 -5.33
C GLU A 89 18.62 8.27 -5.09
N ASP A 90 18.11 7.31 -5.87
CA ASP A 90 16.80 6.69 -5.64
C ASP A 90 16.74 6.00 -4.27
N ALA A 91 17.82 5.31 -3.90
CA ALA A 91 17.96 4.69 -2.58
C ALA A 91 17.81 5.72 -1.46
N LYS A 92 18.44 6.88 -1.62
CA LYS A 92 18.37 8.00 -0.67
C LYS A 92 17.00 8.66 -0.63
N VAL A 93 16.30 8.77 -1.76
CA VAL A 93 14.93 9.28 -1.79
C VAL A 93 13.98 8.31 -1.08
N ALA A 94 14.02 7.03 -1.45
CA ALA A 94 13.12 6.00 -0.93
C ALA A 94 13.35 5.72 0.57
N SER A 95 14.62 5.63 1.00
CA SER A 95 14.97 5.35 2.40
C SER A 95 14.97 6.59 3.29
N GLY A 96 15.20 7.76 2.71
CA GLY A 96 15.44 9.01 3.43
C GLY A 96 16.82 9.10 4.08
N LEU A 97 17.73 8.14 3.85
CA LEU A 97 19.08 8.09 4.40
C LEU A 97 20.11 8.00 3.27
N LYS A 98 21.32 8.53 3.49
CA LYS A 98 22.42 8.33 2.55
C LYS A 98 23.00 6.92 2.72
N GLU A 99 23.52 6.35 1.64
CA GLU A 99 24.36 5.13 1.66
C GLU A 99 23.68 3.89 2.27
N THR A 100 22.37 3.72 2.06
CA THR A 100 21.64 2.54 2.56
C THR A 100 22.00 1.25 1.81
N GLY A 101 22.54 1.36 0.60
CA GLY A 101 22.87 0.22 -0.25
C GLY A 101 21.65 -0.43 -0.90
N ALA A 102 20.50 0.26 -0.94
CA ALA A 102 19.29 -0.28 -1.57
C ALA A 102 19.49 -0.57 -3.07
N GLU A 103 20.38 0.17 -3.73
CA GLU A 103 20.76 -0.04 -5.13
C GLU A 103 21.54 -1.34 -5.37
N ARG A 104 21.97 -2.01 -4.30
CA ARG A 104 22.74 -3.27 -4.34
C ARG A 104 21.90 -4.47 -3.93
N LEU A 105 20.61 -4.28 -3.66
CA LEU A 105 19.70 -5.37 -3.31
C LEU A 105 19.45 -6.25 -4.53
N LEU A 106 19.23 -7.53 -4.27
CA LEU A 106 19.09 -8.56 -5.31
C LEU A 106 17.71 -8.56 -5.98
N GLY A 107 16.78 -7.71 -5.52
CA GLY A 107 15.37 -7.74 -5.92
C GLY A 107 14.65 -8.96 -5.37
N ARG A 108 13.51 -9.34 -5.98
CA ARG A 108 12.79 -10.59 -5.68
C ARG A 108 12.50 -10.81 -4.18
N GLY A 109 12.11 -9.76 -3.48
CA GLY A 109 11.82 -9.83 -2.04
C GLY A 109 12.98 -9.48 -1.11
N ASP A 110 14.14 -9.10 -1.61
CA ASP A 110 15.22 -8.54 -0.80
C ASP A 110 14.94 -7.06 -0.48
N PHE A 111 14.80 -6.74 0.80
CA PHE A 111 14.38 -5.42 1.29
C PHE A 111 15.26 -4.87 2.40
N LEU A 112 15.28 -3.55 2.50
CA LEU A 112 15.69 -2.81 3.69
C LEU A 112 14.47 -2.28 4.42
N LEU A 113 14.37 -2.61 5.71
CA LEU A 113 13.49 -1.95 6.66
C LEU A 113 14.24 -0.78 7.30
N VAL A 114 13.70 0.43 7.14
CA VAL A 114 14.23 1.66 7.75
C VAL A 114 13.27 2.15 8.81
N VAL A 115 13.72 2.17 10.06
CA VAL A 115 12.93 2.64 11.21
C VAL A 115 13.80 3.56 12.05
N LYS A 116 13.42 4.84 12.12
CA LYS A 116 14.13 5.84 12.95
C LYS A 116 15.66 5.86 12.70
N GLY A 117 16.07 5.75 11.44
CA GLY A 117 17.49 5.74 11.06
C GLY A 117 18.18 4.38 11.13
N GLN A 118 17.56 3.39 11.77
CA GLN A 118 18.08 2.02 11.80
C GLN A 118 17.68 1.28 10.51
N VAL A 119 18.64 0.57 9.93
CA VAL A 119 18.46 -0.18 8.68
C VAL A 119 18.62 -1.67 8.98
N THR A 120 17.63 -2.47 8.58
CA THR A 120 17.64 -3.93 8.72
C THR A 120 17.31 -4.57 7.38
N ARG A 121 18.23 -5.39 6.85
CA ARG A 121 17.99 -6.15 5.62
C ARG A 121 17.22 -7.43 5.92
N PHE A 122 16.22 -7.75 5.12
CA PHE A 122 15.43 -8.97 5.27
C PHE A 122 14.88 -9.47 3.93
N GLN A 123 14.50 -10.75 3.89
CA GLN A 123 13.82 -11.37 2.76
C GLN A 123 12.32 -11.44 3.03
N ALA A 124 11.51 -10.82 2.18
CA ALA A 124 10.07 -10.91 2.23
C ALA A 124 9.58 -12.31 1.81
N ALA A 125 8.50 -12.77 2.46
CA ALA A 125 7.82 -13.99 2.07
C ALA A 125 7.22 -13.83 0.66
N TYR A 126 7.46 -14.81 -0.19
CA TYR A 126 6.79 -14.90 -1.48
C TYR A 126 5.41 -15.52 -1.31
N VAL A 127 4.39 -14.89 -1.89
CA VAL A 127 3.04 -15.42 -1.96
C VAL A 127 2.64 -15.52 -3.42
N ALA A 128 2.29 -16.72 -3.87
CA ALA A 128 1.89 -16.98 -5.24
C ALA A 128 0.49 -16.39 -5.51
N GLN A 129 0.24 -16.05 -6.78
CA GLN A 129 -1.03 -15.49 -7.22
C GLN A 129 -2.23 -16.39 -6.82
N GLN A 130 -2.05 -17.70 -6.96
CA GLN A 130 -3.07 -18.70 -6.64
C GLN A 130 -3.40 -18.72 -5.14
N GLU A 131 -2.41 -18.55 -4.27
CA GLU A 131 -2.61 -18.47 -2.81
C GLU A 131 -3.42 -17.22 -2.45
N ILE A 132 -3.14 -16.09 -3.11
CA ILE A 132 -3.87 -14.85 -2.89
C ILE A 132 -5.33 -14.99 -3.34
N GLU A 133 -5.55 -15.60 -4.50
CA GLU A 133 -6.90 -15.88 -5.01
C GLU A 133 -7.68 -16.83 -4.10
N ALA A 134 -7.02 -17.85 -3.54
CA ALA A 134 -7.62 -18.75 -2.57
C ALA A 134 -8.07 -18.00 -1.30
N VAL A 135 -7.23 -17.13 -0.75
CA VAL A 135 -7.56 -16.28 0.41
C VAL A 135 -8.73 -15.35 0.10
N ILE A 136 -8.70 -14.67 -1.05
CA ILE A 136 -9.80 -13.78 -1.48
C ILE A 136 -11.11 -14.55 -1.61
N SER A 137 -11.06 -15.76 -2.16
CA SER A 137 -12.25 -16.60 -2.36
C SER A 137 -12.84 -17.03 -1.02
N LYS A 138 -12.00 -17.47 -0.07
CA LYS A 138 -12.41 -17.79 1.29
C LYS A 138 -13.08 -16.59 1.98
N LEU A 139 -12.48 -15.41 1.93
CA LEU A 139 -13.05 -14.20 2.55
C LEU A 139 -14.42 -13.82 1.97
N ARG A 140 -14.62 -14.00 0.66
CA ARG A 140 -15.92 -13.75 0.01
C ARG A 140 -16.99 -14.71 0.49
N LEU A 141 -16.65 -15.99 0.69
CA LEU A 141 -17.56 -17.01 1.22
C LEU A 141 -17.96 -16.70 2.67
N GLU A 142 -17.03 -16.17 3.47
CA GLU A 142 -17.26 -15.73 4.85
C GLU A 142 -18.07 -14.42 4.95
N GLY A 143 -18.57 -13.88 3.83
CA GLY A 143 -19.46 -12.72 3.82
C GLY A 143 -18.74 -11.36 3.84
N CYS A 144 -17.41 -11.31 3.72
CA CYS A 144 -16.69 -10.05 3.52
C CYS A 144 -17.02 -9.45 2.15
N LYS A 145 -18.00 -8.54 2.10
CA LYS A 145 -18.32 -7.75 0.91
C LYS A 145 -17.45 -6.51 0.85
N ALA A 146 -16.72 -6.32 -0.24
CA ALA A 146 -16.04 -5.07 -0.51
C ALA A 146 -17.10 -3.97 -0.71
N ARG A 147 -17.13 -2.96 0.17
CA ARG A 147 -17.88 -1.73 -0.08
C ARG A 147 -17.07 -0.85 -1.02
N ARG A 148 -17.70 -0.41 -2.10
CA ARG A 148 -17.16 0.63 -2.98
C ARG A 148 -17.75 1.96 -2.51
N TRP A 149 -16.94 3.01 -2.47
CA TRP A 149 -17.45 4.35 -2.26
C TRP A 149 -18.28 4.77 -3.50
N PRO A 150 -19.55 5.17 -3.35
CA PRO A 150 -20.39 5.60 -4.47
C PRO A 150 -19.75 6.78 -5.21
N ALA A 151 -19.80 6.77 -6.54
CA ALA A 151 -19.21 7.84 -7.35
C ALA A 151 -19.84 9.23 -7.07
N GLU A 152 -21.13 9.24 -6.73
CA GLU A 152 -21.89 10.44 -6.39
C GLU A 152 -21.37 11.12 -5.11
N GLU A 153 -20.97 10.35 -4.10
CA GLU A 153 -20.37 10.89 -2.87
C GLU A 153 -18.92 11.38 -3.08
N LEU A 154 -18.20 10.85 -4.08
CA LEU A 154 -16.87 11.37 -4.43
C LEU A 154 -16.96 12.77 -5.05
N ALA A 155 -17.97 13.01 -5.89
CA ALA A 155 -18.23 14.30 -6.49
C ALA A 155 -18.72 15.35 -5.47
N ALA A 156 -19.50 14.93 -4.48
CA ALA A 156 -20.05 15.82 -3.44
C ALA A 156 -18.98 16.32 -2.43
N ASN A 157 -17.90 15.56 -2.21
CA ASN A 157 -16.89 15.85 -1.19
C ASN A 157 -15.75 16.78 -1.66
N GLY A 158 -15.97 17.57 -2.72
CA GLY A 158 -15.10 18.70 -3.06
C GLY A 158 -13.74 18.33 -3.66
N THR A 159 -13.58 17.15 -4.26
CA THR A 159 -12.48 16.95 -5.20
C THR A 159 -12.76 17.83 -6.42
N ASN A 160 -11.96 18.88 -6.65
CA ASN A 160 -12.05 19.75 -7.82
C ASN A 160 -12.37 18.90 -9.07
N GLY A 161 -13.43 19.25 -9.81
CA GLY A 161 -14.10 18.39 -10.80
C GLY A 161 -13.25 17.72 -11.89
N ARG A 162 -11.95 18.04 -11.98
CA ARG A 162 -10.95 17.30 -12.78
C ARG A 162 -10.67 15.88 -12.24
N ALA A 163 -10.60 15.68 -10.92
CA ALA A 163 -10.34 14.36 -10.34
C ALA A 163 -11.54 13.40 -10.51
N ALA A 164 -12.76 13.93 -10.51
CA ALA A 164 -13.98 13.17 -10.82
C ALA A 164 -14.06 12.78 -12.31
N ALA A 165 -13.55 13.63 -13.21
CA ALA A 165 -13.46 13.35 -14.64
C ALA A 165 -12.38 12.29 -14.96
N GLU A 166 -11.23 12.29 -14.30
CA GLU A 166 -10.23 11.21 -14.46
C GLU A 166 -10.70 9.89 -13.86
N ALA A 167 -11.45 9.91 -12.74
CA ALA A 167 -12.09 8.72 -12.19
C ALA A 167 -13.17 8.13 -13.12
N SER A 168 -13.80 8.95 -13.98
CA SER A 168 -14.74 8.49 -15.01
C SER A 168 -14.04 8.00 -16.27
N VAL A 169 -12.90 8.59 -16.66
CA VAL A 169 -12.08 8.14 -17.81
C VAL A 169 -11.40 6.80 -17.53
N ILE A 170 -10.95 6.53 -16.29
CA ILE A 170 -10.50 5.20 -15.88
C ILE A 170 -11.67 4.18 -15.85
N GLY A 171 -12.91 4.66 -15.82
CA GLY A 171 -14.14 3.86 -15.90
C GLY A 171 -14.72 3.71 -17.31
N GLY A 172 -14.18 4.39 -18.33
CA GLY A 172 -14.75 4.47 -19.66
C GLY A 172 -13.87 3.80 -20.72
N ASN A 173 -14.38 2.69 -21.25
CA ASN A 173 -13.86 1.87 -22.36
C ASN A 173 -12.68 0.94 -22.09
N GLY A 174 -13.03 -0.34 -21.92
CA GLY A 174 -12.10 -1.48 -21.99
C GLY A 174 -12.36 -2.44 -20.84
N LEU A 175 -12.97 -3.58 -21.13
CA LEU A 175 -13.23 -4.66 -20.17
C LEU A 175 -11.99 -4.95 -19.32
N HIS A 176 -12.03 -4.60 -18.02
CA HIS A 176 -11.14 -5.19 -17.04
C HIS A 176 -11.92 -5.78 -15.86
N PRO A 177 -11.77 -7.09 -15.61
CA PRO A 177 -12.67 -7.81 -14.72
C PRO A 177 -12.47 -7.39 -13.27
N ARG A 178 -13.59 -7.05 -12.60
CA ARG A 178 -13.84 -7.10 -11.15
C ARG A 178 -12.58 -7.15 -10.26
N ARG A 179 -11.95 -6.00 -10.00
CA ARG A 179 -10.74 -5.93 -9.15
C ARG A 179 -11.13 -5.62 -7.70
N SER A 180 -10.94 -6.58 -6.80
CA SER A 180 -11.08 -6.37 -5.35
C SER A 180 -9.87 -5.59 -4.83
N LEU A 181 -10.05 -4.83 -3.74
CA LEU A 181 -8.98 -4.14 -2.99
C LEU A 181 -7.80 -5.10 -2.66
N MET A 182 -8.11 -6.38 -2.44
CA MET A 182 -7.12 -7.44 -2.23
C MET A 182 -6.39 -7.89 -3.50
N GLY A 183 -7.01 -7.77 -4.68
CA GLY A 183 -6.32 -7.95 -5.97
C GLY A 183 -5.33 -6.83 -6.29
N THR A 184 -5.48 -5.65 -5.66
CA THR A 184 -4.47 -4.58 -5.66
C THR A 184 -3.31 -4.95 -4.73
N VAL A 185 -3.59 -5.45 -3.52
CA VAL A 185 -2.54 -6.01 -2.62
C VAL A 185 -1.82 -7.22 -3.26
N ALA A 186 -2.52 -8.03 -4.06
CA ALA A 186 -1.92 -9.12 -4.83
C ALA A 186 -0.98 -8.66 -5.94
N ARG A 187 -1.33 -7.55 -6.61
CA ARG A 187 -0.45 -6.86 -7.56
C ARG A 187 0.74 -6.22 -6.85
N GLN A 188 0.56 -5.73 -5.64
CA GLN A 188 1.61 -5.18 -4.79
C GLN A 188 2.71 -6.22 -4.50
N LEU A 189 2.35 -7.50 -4.26
CA LEU A 189 3.31 -8.62 -4.18
C LEU A 189 3.94 -8.99 -5.53
N ARG A 190 3.31 -8.62 -6.65
CA ARG A 190 3.85 -8.78 -8.00
C ARG A 190 4.91 -7.73 -8.34
N LEU A 191 4.88 -6.56 -7.70
CA LEU A 191 5.84 -5.45 -7.87
C LEU A 191 7.12 -5.60 -7.03
N ILE A 192 7.17 -6.65 -6.19
CA ILE A 192 8.35 -7.05 -5.41
C ILE A 192 9.26 -8.02 -6.21
N LYS A 193 8.82 -8.45 -7.40
CA LYS A 193 9.57 -9.34 -8.28
C LYS A 193 10.56 -8.59 -9.16
#